data_AF-A0A537XQF3-F1
#
_entry.id   AF-A0A537XQF3-F1
#
_cell.length_a   1.000
_cell.length_b   1.000
_cell.length_c   1.000
_cell.angle_alpha   90.00
_cell.angle_beta   90.00
_cell.angle_gamma   90.00
#
_symmetry.space_group_name_H-M   'P 1'
#
loop_
_entity.id
_entity.type
_entity.pdbx_description
1 polymer ?
#
loop_
_entity_poly.entity_id
_entity_poly.type
_entity_poly.pdbx_seq_one_letter_code
_entity_poly.pdbx_strand_id
1 'polypeptide(L)'
;MRVTAAAATDVGLVREGNEDSYLTEGPLFAVADGMGGHRGGEVASQLAVETLEKLFKEGAGDLPDQVQEANRVVFERSVLDRKVAGMGTTLTAALVEGDRVRLAHVGDSRAYLLRDGTLRLLTEDHTLVHRMVSEGEISKEEAETHPQRSVLTRALGVDTVVDVDDDSLQVRPGDRLLLCTDGLTSMVSEDEIEEVLRTVPDPREAAQRLVRMANEAGGVDNTTVVILDFSDDDAAGRPDGQATPSREAIAPARVGRPARSRRLPTRRLLLWVGIIVAVVVVALVGLRLYLDSQWYVGVSDGHVAIFRGIPTEVAGFDLHHVVVETTISAEKAESLAVYGDLGDGITAEDRERASAIVEQIRLDVEQMQQIPKPNQPNSTSTSGP
;
A
#
# COMPACT_ATOMS: atom_id res chain seq x y z
N MET A 1 18.26 31.04 -9.09
CA MET A 1 17.84 30.50 -7.79
C MET A 1 18.60 29.21 -7.60
N ARG A 2 19.39 29.10 -6.55
CA ARG A 2 20.17 27.90 -6.25
C ARG A 2 19.34 26.99 -5.35
N VAL A 3 19.21 25.73 -5.77
CA VAL A 3 18.53 24.68 -5.01
C VAL A 3 19.56 23.75 -4.37
N THR A 4 19.44 23.53 -3.06
CA THR A 4 20.15 22.45 -2.38
C THR A 4 19.12 21.41 -1.96
N ALA A 5 19.27 20.17 -2.42
CA ALA A 5 18.33 19.11 -2.12
C ALA A 5 18.96 17.98 -1.29
N ALA A 6 18.16 17.37 -0.43
CA ALA A 6 18.53 16.16 0.28
C ALA A 6 17.30 15.25 0.45
N ALA A 7 17.54 13.95 0.51
CA ALA A 7 16.50 12.96 0.78
C ALA A 7 16.93 12.00 1.88
N ALA A 8 15.93 11.43 2.54
CA ALA A 8 16.09 10.28 3.42
C ALA A 8 14.89 9.35 3.21
N THR A 9 15.15 8.05 3.23
CA THR A 9 14.13 7.00 3.15
C THR A 9 14.48 5.90 4.15
N ASP A 10 13.48 5.27 4.74
CA ASP A 10 13.64 4.12 5.64
C ASP A 10 12.44 3.18 5.52
N VAL A 11 12.69 1.88 5.69
CA VAL A 11 11.65 0.83 5.62
C VAL A 11 10.63 1.00 6.76
N GLY A 12 11.01 1.62 7.87
CA GLY A 12 10.24 1.57 9.10
C GLY A 12 10.59 0.34 9.94
N LEU A 13 9.87 0.18 11.05
CA LEU A 13 10.08 -0.88 12.03
C LEU A 13 9.15 -2.09 11.83
N VAL A 14 8.07 -1.92 11.07
CA VAL A 14 7.01 -2.93 10.91
C VAL A 14 7.02 -3.58 9.53
N ARG A 15 7.36 -2.83 8.47
CA ARG A 15 7.36 -3.33 7.09
C ARG A 15 8.59 -4.22 6.82
N GLU A 16 8.45 -5.18 5.92
CA GLU A 16 9.56 -6.08 5.51
C GLU A 16 10.41 -5.53 4.36
N GLY A 17 9.87 -4.58 3.60
CA GLY A 17 10.52 -3.96 2.44
C GLY A 17 10.11 -2.50 2.30
N ASN A 18 10.87 -1.78 1.47
CA ASN A 18 10.57 -0.39 1.14
C ASN A 18 9.86 -0.32 -0.21
N GLU A 19 8.62 0.13 -0.20
CA GLU A 19 7.81 0.36 -1.38
C GLU A 19 7.79 1.84 -1.79
N ASP A 20 8.46 2.72 -1.03
CA ASP A 20 8.67 4.11 -1.43
C ASP A 20 9.80 4.27 -2.45
N SER A 21 9.63 5.22 -3.35
CA SER A 21 10.65 5.69 -4.28
C SER A 21 10.72 7.22 -4.28
N TYR A 22 11.88 7.77 -4.65
CA TYR A 22 12.08 9.23 -4.70
C TYR A 22 13.07 9.64 -5.80
N LEU A 23 13.01 10.91 -6.18
CA LEU A 23 13.91 11.53 -7.14
C LEU A 23 14.50 12.83 -6.58
N THR A 24 15.81 12.99 -6.72
CA THR A 24 16.55 14.21 -6.32
C THR A 24 17.39 14.81 -7.45
N GLU A 25 17.02 14.55 -8.70
CA GLU A 25 17.76 14.98 -9.89
C GLU A 25 17.29 16.37 -10.34
N GLY A 26 17.88 17.39 -9.72
CA GLY A 26 17.56 18.79 -10.03
C GLY A 26 17.64 19.08 -11.54
N PRO A 27 16.62 19.71 -12.14
CA PRO A 27 15.56 20.48 -11.48
C PRO A 27 14.28 19.71 -11.10
N LEU A 28 14.23 18.39 -11.26
CA LEU A 28 13.04 17.58 -10.98
C LEU A 28 13.20 16.77 -9.69
N PHE A 29 12.18 16.82 -8.83
CA PHE A 29 12.15 16.14 -7.54
C PHE A 29 10.83 15.42 -7.38
N ALA A 30 10.82 14.26 -6.73
CA ALA A 30 9.58 13.51 -6.52
C ALA A 30 9.67 12.57 -5.32
N VAL A 31 8.51 12.22 -4.77
CA VAL A 31 8.28 11.07 -3.90
C VAL A 31 7.10 10.26 -4.43
N ALA A 32 7.14 8.95 -4.23
CA ALA A 32 6.11 8.01 -4.63
C ALA A 32 6.02 6.91 -3.57
N ASP A 33 4.81 6.65 -3.09
CA ASP A 33 4.49 5.59 -2.13
C ASP A 33 3.78 4.46 -2.88
N GLY A 34 4.45 3.33 -2.96
CA GLY A 34 3.99 2.17 -3.70
C GLY A 34 3.02 1.32 -2.89
N MET A 35 1.89 0.97 -3.51
CA MET A 35 0.92 0.06 -2.94
C MET A 35 0.69 -1.17 -3.83
N GLY A 36 0.48 -2.31 -3.19
CA GLY A 36 0.16 -3.58 -3.84
C GLY A 36 0.51 -4.76 -2.95
N GLY A 37 -0.05 -5.94 -3.22
CA GLY A 37 0.41 -7.15 -2.54
C GLY A 37 1.87 -7.50 -2.93
N HIS A 38 2.52 -8.38 -2.18
CA HIS A 38 3.89 -8.85 -2.48
C HIS A 38 4.86 -7.72 -2.90
N ARG A 39 5.39 -7.74 -4.13
CA ARG A 39 6.36 -6.76 -4.67
C ARG A 39 5.70 -5.69 -5.55
N GLY A 40 4.39 -5.58 -5.51
CA GLY A 40 3.63 -4.68 -6.38
C GLY A 40 3.98 -3.21 -6.12
N GLY A 41 4.01 -2.79 -4.85
CA GLY A 41 4.27 -1.40 -4.48
C GLY A 41 5.66 -0.94 -4.89
N GLU A 42 6.71 -1.69 -4.50
CA GLU A 42 8.11 -1.43 -4.90
C GLU A 42 8.24 -1.19 -6.41
N VAL A 43 7.63 -2.07 -7.21
CA VAL A 43 7.70 -1.98 -8.68
C VAL A 43 6.93 -0.78 -9.20
N ALA A 44 5.76 -0.48 -8.64
CA ALA A 44 4.92 0.63 -9.08
C ALA A 44 5.60 2.00 -8.84
N SER A 45 6.07 2.24 -7.61
CA SER A 45 6.68 3.51 -7.24
C SER A 45 7.98 3.76 -7.99
N GLN A 46 8.82 2.73 -8.13
CA GLN A 46 10.06 2.81 -8.89
C GLN A 46 9.78 3.13 -10.36
N LEU A 47 8.85 2.39 -10.98
CA LEU A 47 8.51 2.57 -12.39
C LEU A 47 7.91 3.95 -12.68
N ALA A 48 7.10 4.49 -11.77
CA ALA A 48 6.55 5.84 -11.88
C ALA A 48 7.66 6.90 -11.88
N VAL A 49 8.57 6.84 -10.89
CA VAL A 49 9.68 7.79 -10.75
C VAL A 49 10.66 7.69 -11.92
N GLU A 50 11.04 6.48 -12.34
CA GLU A 50 11.94 6.27 -13.48
C GLU A 50 11.34 6.78 -14.80
N THR A 51 10.03 6.55 -14.99
CA THR A 51 9.33 7.04 -16.19
C THR A 51 9.26 8.56 -16.21
N LEU A 52 8.92 9.18 -15.07
CA LEU A 52 8.89 10.63 -14.93
C LEU A 52 10.27 11.25 -15.24
N GLU A 53 11.34 10.70 -14.64
CA GLU A 53 12.70 11.17 -14.86
C GLU A 53 13.11 11.06 -16.34
N LYS A 54 12.79 9.93 -16.97
CA LYS A 54 13.10 9.70 -18.39
C LYS A 54 12.39 10.72 -19.28
N LEU A 55 11.09 10.91 -19.12
CA LEU A 55 10.30 11.82 -19.95
C LEU A 55 10.74 13.27 -19.78
N PHE A 56 11.08 13.65 -18.55
CA PHE A 56 11.65 14.96 -18.26
C PHE A 56 12.97 15.18 -19.02
N LYS A 57 13.89 14.21 -18.99
CA LYS A 57 15.16 14.27 -19.74
C LYS A 57 14.96 14.33 -21.26
N GLU A 58 13.89 13.72 -21.77
CA GLU A 58 13.51 13.75 -23.18
C GLU A 58 12.80 15.05 -23.58
N GLY A 59 12.42 15.90 -22.61
CA GLY A 59 11.63 17.11 -22.84
C GLY A 59 10.23 16.80 -23.37
N ALA A 60 9.67 15.64 -23.00
CA ALA A 60 8.39 15.15 -23.50
C ALA A 60 7.23 15.76 -22.70
N GLY A 61 6.43 16.61 -23.34
CA GLY A 61 5.24 17.20 -22.72
C GLY A 61 5.56 18.10 -21.53
N ASP A 62 4.51 18.51 -20.83
CA ASP A 62 4.62 19.24 -19.57
C ASP A 62 4.51 18.29 -18.36
N LEU A 63 4.66 18.79 -17.12
CA LEU A 63 4.75 17.90 -15.95
C LEU A 63 3.50 16.99 -15.76
N PRO A 64 2.25 17.50 -15.85
CA PRO A 64 1.05 16.66 -15.87
C PRO A 64 1.02 15.63 -17.00
N ASP A 65 1.40 15.99 -18.24
CA ASP A 65 1.48 15.03 -19.34
C ASP A 65 2.45 13.88 -19.01
N GLN A 66 3.58 14.20 -18.37
CA GLN A 66 4.57 13.21 -17.95
C GLN A 66 4.02 12.29 -16.84
N VAL A 67 3.22 12.82 -15.92
CA VAL A 67 2.53 12.04 -14.88
C VAL A 67 1.46 11.13 -15.50
N GLN A 68 0.71 11.60 -16.51
CA GLN A 68 -0.24 10.75 -17.24
C GLN A 68 0.44 9.59 -17.93
N GLU A 69 1.60 9.83 -18.54
CA GLU A 69 2.38 8.78 -19.18
C GLU A 69 2.98 7.80 -18.16
N ALA A 70 3.46 8.30 -17.00
CA ALA A 70 3.85 7.45 -15.88
C ALA A 70 2.68 6.57 -15.40
N ASN A 71 1.47 7.13 -15.28
CA ASN A 71 0.26 6.36 -14.98
C ASN A 71 0.03 5.24 -16.00
N ARG A 72 0.10 5.57 -17.30
CA ARG A 72 -0.08 4.60 -18.39
C ARG A 72 0.91 3.44 -18.28
N VAL A 73 2.19 3.73 -18.04
CA VAL A 73 3.25 2.72 -17.94
C VAL A 73 3.04 1.81 -16.71
N VAL A 74 2.69 2.37 -15.56
CA VAL A 74 2.38 1.59 -14.35
C VAL A 74 1.12 0.73 -14.56
N PHE A 75 0.08 1.29 -15.17
CA PHE A 75 -1.17 0.58 -15.47
C PHE A 75 -0.95 -0.58 -16.44
N GLU A 76 -0.22 -0.36 -17.54
CA GLU A 76 0.10 -1.43 -18.49
C GLU A 76 0.89 -2.55 -17.81
N ARG A 77 1.85 -2.20 -16.94
CA ARG A 77 2.63 -3.18 -16.20
C ARG A 77 1.76 -3.97 -15.21
N SER A 78 0.81 -3.33 -14.54
CA SER A 78 -0.11 -3.96 -13.58
C SER A 78 -1.05 -4.95 -14.26
N VAL A 79 -1.49 -4.67 -15.50
CA VAL A 79 -2.37 -5.56 -16.27
C VAL A 79 -1.62 -6.73 -16.91
N LEU A 80 -0.40 -6.51 -17.40
CA LEU A 80 0.34 -7.51 -18.18
C LEU A 80 1.07 -8.56 -17.33
N ASP A 81 1.40 -8.25 -16.09
CA ASP A 81 2.17 -9.14 -15.21
C ASP A 81 1.39 -9.53 -13.96
N ARG A 82 0.97 -10.79 -13.91
CA ARG A 82 0.22 -11.37 -12.80
C ARG A 82 0.93 -11.24 -11.44
N LYS A 83 2.25 -11.05 -11.40
CA LYS A 83 3.00 -10.91 -10.13
C LYS A 83 2.83 -9.55 -9.47
N VAL A 84 2.44 -8.54 -10.24
CA VAL A 84 2.23 -7.16 -9.78
C VAL A 84 0.83 -6.67 -10.16
N ALA A 85 -0.11 -7.62 -10.28
CA ALA A 85 -1.49 -7.33 -10.63
C ALA A 85 -2.13 -6.40 -9.59
N GLY A 86 -2.74 -5.31 -10.07
CA GLY A 86 -3.36 -4.31 -9.21
C GLY A 86 -2.37 -3.46 -8.41
N MET A 87 -1.08 -3.45 -8.76
CA MET A 87 -0.14 -2.49 -8.18
C MET A 87 -0.52 -1.06 -8.54
N GLY A 88 -0.23 -0.13 -7.64
CA GLY A 88 -0.36 1.29 -7.88
C GLY A 88 0.62 2.07 -7.02
N THR A 89 0.66 3.38 -7.20
CA THR A 89 1.54 4.25 -6.41
C THR A 89 0.97 5.65 -6.32
N THR A 90 1.29 6.36 -5.24
CA THR A 90 1.18 7.83 -5.23
C THR A 90 2.30 8.44 -6.08
N LEU A 91 2.17 9.72 -6.39
CA LEU A 91 3.25 10.52 -6.94
C LEU A 91 3.06 11.99 -6.55
N THR A 92 4.05 12.58 -5.89
CA THR A 92 4.12 14.03 -5.67
C THR A 92 5.44 14.54 -6.23
N ALA A 93 5.38 15.33 -7.29
CA ALA A 93 6.53 15.83 -8.02
C ALA A 93 6.61 17.37 -7.96
N ALA A 94 7.84 17.88 -7.92
CA ALA A 94 8.16 19.30 -7.97
C ALA A 94 9.22 19.55 -9.05
N LEU A 95 8.88 20.39 -10.04
CA LEU A 95 9.79 20.86 -11.07
C LEU A 95 10.17 22.31 -10.80
N VAL A 96 11.47 22.57 -10.62
CA VAL A 96 11.99 23.91 -10.34
C VAL A 96 12.47 24.61 -11.62
N GLU A 97 11.80 25.70 -11.99
CA GLU A 97 12.12 26.52 -13.16
C GLU A 97 12.41 27.96 -12.73
N GLY A 98 13.69 28.29 -12.52
CA GLY A 98 14.07 29.60 -12.01
C GLY A 98 13.58 29.80 -10.58
N ASP A 99 12.70 30.78 -10.37
CA ASP A 99 12.05 31.07 -9.08
C ASP A 99 10.62 30.51 -8.99
N ARG A 100 10.22 29.66 -9.94
CA ARG A 100 8.91 29.01 -9.95
C ARG A 100 9.06 27.51 -9.70
N VAL A 101 8.17 26.96 -8.89
CA VAL A 101 8.00 25.51 -8.71
C VAL A 101 6.66 25.13 -9.28
N ARG A 102 6.65 24.15 -10.20
CA ARG A 102 5.43 23.45 -10.62
C ARG A 102 5.28 22.16 -9.80
N LEU A 103 4.09 21.91 -9.30
CA LEU A 103 3.74 20.72 -8.56
C LEU A 103 2.79 19.87 -9.40
N ALA A 104 3.02 18.57 -9.40
CA ALA A 104 2.05 17.60 -9.89
C ALA A 104 1.83 16.54 -8.80
N HIS A 105 0.57 16.30 -8.45
CA HIS A 105 0.22 15.50 -7.28
C HIS A 105 -0.91 14.50 -7.59
N VAL A 106 -0.68 13.25 -7.16
CA VAL A 106 -1.68 12.18 -7.10
C VAL A 106 -1.42 11.32 -5.86
N GLY A 107 -2.38 11.26 -4.94
CA GLY A 107 -2.37 10.31 -3.82
C GLY A 107 -2.48 11.06 -2.50
N ASP A 108 -1.83 10.57 -1.44
CA ASP A 108 -1.83 11.17 -0.11
C ASP A 108 -0.41 11.44 0.44
N SER A 109 0.61 11.24 -0.40
CA SER A 109 1.91 11.89 -0.20
C SER A 109 1.72 13.41 -0.27
N ARG A 110 2.56 14.18 0.42
CA ARG A 110 2.31 15.61 0.62
C ARG A 110 3.48 16.48 0.23
N ALA A 111 3.17 17.72 -0.17
CA ALA A 111 4.14 18.79 -0.32
C ALA A 111 3.85 19.94 0.66
N TYR A 112 4.89 20.45 1.33
CA TYR A 112 4.80 21.57 2.26
C TYR A 112 5.82 22.66 1.90
N LEU A 113 5.42 23.92 2.03
CA LEU A 113 6.31 25.08 1.97
C LEU A 113 6.50 25.67 3.36
N LEU A 114 7.74 25.70 3.84
CA LEU A 114 8.12 26.55 4.96
C LEU A 114 8.58 27.91 4.42
N ARG A 115 7.87 28.97 4.81
CA ARG A 115 8.21 30.36 4.49
C ARG A 115 8.01 31.23 5.71
N ASP A 116 8.98 32.11 5.99
CA ASP A 116 8.92 33.06 7.11
C ASP A 116 8.60 32.37 8.46
N GLY A 117 9.06 31.12 8.60
CA GLY A 117 8.86 30.30 9.79
C GLY A 117 7.44 29.74 9.98
N THR A 118 6.61 29.72 8.94
CA THR A 118 5.28 29.07 8.93
C THR A 118 5.25 27.95 7.90
N LEU A 119 4.84 26.75 8.31
CA LEU A 119 4.65 25.62 7.41
C LEU A 119 3.25 25.67 6.77
N ARG A 120 3.18 25.51 5.44
CA ARG A 120 1.92 25.48 4.70
C ARG A 120 1.86 24.23 3.83
N LEU A 121 0.83 23.42 4.03
CA LEU A 121 0.48 22.32 3.13
C LEU A 121 0.08 22.86 1.75
N LEU A 122 0.60 22.24 0.70
CA LEU A 122 0.38 22.62 -0.70
C LEU A 122 -0.52 21.65 -1.46
N THR A 123 -0.60 20.40 -1.02
CA THR A 123 -1.36 19.32 -1.65
C THR A 123 -2.65 19.02 -0.89
N GLU A 124 -3.60 18.39 -1.56
CA GLU A 124 -4.83 17.89 -0.98
C GLU A 124 -4.83 16.36 -1.07
N ASP A 125 -5.00 15.66 0.06
CA ASP A 125 -4.94 14.20 0.06
C ASP A 125 -6.09 13.60 -0.75
N HIS A 126 -5.77 12.76 -1.72
CA HIS A 126 -6.74 12.00 -2.50
C HIS A 126 -7.21 10.75 -1.76
N THR A 127 -7.65 10.87 -0.50
CA THR A 127 -8.17 9.76 0.31
C THR A 127 -9.69 9.82 0.49
N LEU A 128 -10.29 8.67 0.79
CA LEU A 128 -11.73 8.58 1.03
C LEU A 128 -12.15 9.45 2.22
N VAL A 129 -11.37 9.43 3.29
CA VAL A 129 -11.66 10.22 4.50
C VAL A 129 -11.53 11.71 4.24
N HIS A 130 -10.56 12.13 3.43
CA HIS A 130 -10.43 13.53 3.06
C HIS A 130 -11.66 14.02 2.28
N ARG A 131 -12.17 13.20 1.35
CA ARG A 131 -13.45 13.48 0.67
C ARG A 131 -14.63 13.55 1.64
N MET A 132 -14.76 12.58 2.56
CA MET A 132 -15.84 12.57 3.55
C MET A 132 -15.81 13.83 4.44
N VAL A 133 -14.62 14.32 4.80
CA VAL A 133 -14.45 15.58 5.54
C VAL A 133 -14.87 16.78 4.70
N SER A 134 -14.45 16.85 3.44
CA SER A 134 -14.78 17.99 2.56
C SER A 134 -16.28 18.07 2.24
N GLU A 135 -16.96 16.92 2.20
CA GLU A 135 -18.42 16.80 2.04
C GLU A 135 -19.19 16.99 3.35
N GLY A 136 -18.49 17.08 4.49
CA GLY A 136 -19.07 17.28 5.82
C GLY A 136 -19.73 16.02 6.41
N GLU A 137 -19.39 14.84 5.91
CA GLU A 137 -19.88 13.55 6.41
C GLU A 137 -19.23 13.16 7.74
N ILE A 138 -17.95 13.53 7.91
CA ILE A 138 -17.17 13.30 9.15
C ILE A 138 -16.35 14.54 9.51
N SER A 139 -15.96 14.66 10.77
CA SER A 139 -15.01 15.66 11.25
C SER A 139 -13.56 15.29 10.93
N LYS A 140 -12.65 16.28 10.99
CA LYS A 140 -11.20 16.05 10.81
C LYS A 140 -10.65 15.08 11.84
N GLU A 141 -11.12 15.20 13.08
CA GLU A 141 -10.71 14.34 14.19
C GLU A 141 -11.20 12.89 14.00
N GLU A 142 -12.38 12.70 13.40
CA GLU A 142 -12.88 11.37 13.04
C GLU A 142 -12.08 10.74 11.89
N ALA A 143 -11.66 11.53 10.90
CA ALA A 143 -10.86 11.05 9.77
C ALA A 143 -9.54 10.41 10.21
N GLU A 144 -8.84 10.97 11.20
CA GLU A 144 -7.55 10.46 11.71
C GLU A 144 -7.63 9.03 12.24
N THR A 145 -8.77 8.65 12.83
CA THR A 145 -8.97 7.32 13.43
C THR A 145 -9.86 6.41 12.60
N HIS A 146 -10.30 6.87 11.43
CA HIS A 146 -11.24 6.14 10.59
C HIS A 146 -10.61 4.84 10.05
N PRO A 147 -11.37 3.72 9.99
CA PRO A 147 -10.86 2.44 9.48
C PRO A 147 -10.40 2.50 8.02
N GLN A 148 -10.96 3.41 7.23
CA GLN A 148 -10.66 3.58 5.80
C GLN A 148 -9.77 4.80 5.51
N ARG A 149 -9.00 5.29 6.50
CA ARG A 149 -8.17 6.49 6.34
C ARG A 149 -7.12 6.40 5.23
N SER A 150 -6.59 5.19 4.99
CA SER A 150 -5.60 4.93 3.94
C SER A 150 -6.21 4.51 2.60
N VAL A 151 -7.54 4.59 2.43
CA VAL A 151 -8.18 4.24 1.16
C VAL A 151 -8.00 5.40 0.19
N LEU A 152 -7.13 5.20 -0.80
CA LEU A 152 -6.92 6.15 -1.88
C LEU A 152 -8.12 6.21 -2.83
N THR A 153 -8.33 7.40 -3.36
CA THR A 153 -9.37 7.72 -4.35
C THR A 153 -8.78 8.05 -5.71
N ARG A 154 -7.49 8.40 -5.74
CA ARG A 154 -6.69 8.57 -6.93
C ARG A 154 -5.29 8.00 -6.67
N ALA A 155 -4.78 7.23 -7.61
CA ALA A 155 -3.42 6.72 -7.61
C ALA A 155 -2.99 6.35 -9.03
N LEU A 156 -1.69 6.34 -9.28
CA LEU A 156 -1.13 5.86 -10.55
C LEU A 156 -1.26 4.34 -10.64
N GLY A 157 -1.52 3.84 -11.84
CA GLY A 157 -1.52 2.41 -12.17
C GLY A 157 -2.84 1.68 -11.93
N VAL A 158 -3.84 2.34 -11.35
CA VAL A 158 -5.16 1.79 -11.04
C VAL A 158 -6.14 1.97 -12.20
N ASP A 159 -6.21 3.19 -12.74
CA ASP A 159 -7.08 3.55 -13.86
C ASP A 159 -6.25 3.95 -15.10
N THR A 160 -6.86 3.85 -16.28
CA THR A 160 -6.20 4.19 -17.56
C THR A 160 -5.86 5.68 -17.69
N VAL A 161 -6.61 6.53 -16.99
CA VAL A 161 -6.43 7.98 -16.92
C VAL A 161 -6.56 8.36 -15.45
N VAL A 162 -5.65 9.21 -14.98
CA VAL A 162 -5.65 9.70 -13.61
C VAL A 162 -5.93 11.21 -13.61
N ASP A 163 -6.62 11.71 -12.61
CA ASP A 163 -6.77 13.16 -12.45
C ASP A 163 -5.55 13.69 -11.68
N VAL A 164 -4.82 14.64 -12.28
CA VAL A 164 -3.56 15.16 -11.76
C VAL A 164 -3.79 16.59 -11.30
N ASP A 165 -3.54 16.84 -10.02
CA ASP A 165 -3.54 18.19 -9.48
C ASP A 165 -2.25 18.90 -9.93
N ASP A 166 -2.38 19.96 -10.74
CA ASP A 166 -1.29 20.83 -11.20
C ASP A 166 -1.41 22.20 -10.54
N ASP A 167 -0.39 22.57 -9.77
CA ASP A 167 -0.29 23.90 -9.16
C ASP A 167 1.10 24.50 -9.40
N SER A 168 1.22 25.82 -9.31
CA SER A 168 2.51 26.48 -9.38
C SER A 168 2.63 27.59 -8.35
N LEU A 169 3.81 27.66 -7.74
CA LEU A 169 4.14 28.68 -6.75
C LEU A 169 5.46 29.36 -7.07
N GLN A 170 5.54 30.63 -6.69
CA GLN A 170 6.81 31.36 -6.72
C GLN A 170 7.54 31.13 -5.39
N VAL A 171 8.81 30.74 -5.47
CA VAL A 171 9.71 30.55 -4.33
C VAL A 171 10.63 31.74 -4.15
N ARG A 172 11.10 31.93 -2.93
CA ARG A 172 11.99 33.02 -2.50
C ARG A 172 13.23 32.44 -1.83
N PRO A 173 14.35 33.17 -1.81
CA PRO A 173 15.50 32.79 -1.01
C PRO A 173 15.09 32.64 0.46
N GLY A 174 15.50 31.54 1.09
CA GLY A 174 15.12 31.17 2.45
C GLY A 174 13.88 30.29 2.56
N ASP A 175 13.14 30.08 1.47
CA ASP A 175 12.09 29.08 1.44
C ASP A 175 12.68 27.66 1.53
N ARG A 176 11.90 26.76 2.11
CA ARG A 176 12.18 25.32 2.14
C ARG A 176 10.94 24.54 1.72
N LEU A 177 11.07 23.70 0.70
CA LEU A 177 10.02 22.79 0.26
C LEU A 177 10.31 21.39 0.80
N LEU A 178 9.30 20.73 1.36
CA LEU A 178 9.32 19.33 1.78
C LEU A 178 8.35 18.55 0.91
N LEU A 179 8.80 17.45 0.29
CA LEU A 179 7.96 16.39 -0.24
C LEU A 179 8.08 15.19 0.69
N CYS A 180 6.99 14.51 1.03
CA CYS A 180 7.03 13.33 1.89
C CYS A 180 5.92 12.33 1.59
N THR A 181 6.18 11.05 1.88
CA THR A 181 5.16 9.99 1.92
C THR A 181 4.37 10.04 3.22
N ASP A 182 3.25 9.32 3.29
CA ASP A 182 2.33 9.37 4.44
C ASP A 182 2.93 8.75 5.71
N GLY A 183 3.96 7.90 5.58
CA GLY A 183 4.71 7.35 6.70
C GLY A 183 5.35 8.41 7.60
N LEU A 184 5.63 9.61 7.06
CA LEU A 184 6.02 10.75 7.90
C LEU A 184 4.81 11.31 8.65
N THR A 185 3.77 11.71 7.93
CA THR A 185 2.65 12.52 8.45
C THR A 185 1.67 11.72 9.29
N SER A 186 1.69 10.39 9.17
CA SER A 186 0.96 9.47 10.05
C SER A 186 1.62 9.31 11.42
N MET A 187 2.92 9.59 11.53
CA MET A 187 3.72 9.37 12.74
C MET A 187 4.16 10.67 13.43
N VAL A 188 4.39 11.73 12.65
CA VAL A 188 4.94 13.01 13.09
C VAL A 188 3.95 14.13 12.78
N SER A 189 3.60 14.93 13.78
CA SER A 189 2.64 16.02 13.62
C SER A 189 3.20 17.19 12.78
N GLU A 190 2.32 17.98 12.15
CA GLU A 190 2.74 19.14 11.36
C GLU A 190 3.53 20.16 12.18
N ASP A 191 3.19 20.36 13.47
CA ASP A 191 3.93 21.23 14.38
C ASP A 191 5.38 20.75 14.61
N GLU A 192 5.57 19.44 14.75
CA GLU A 192 6.89 18.84 14.91
C GLU A 192 7.70 18.91 13.59
N ILE A 193 7.05 18.71 12.44
CA ILE A 193 7.66 18.88 11.13
C ILE A 193 8.11 20.33 10.96
N GLU A 194 7.25 21.31 11.26
CA GLU A 194 7.59 22.74 11.20
C GLU A 194 8.79 23.06 12.09
N GLU A 195 8.80 22.58 13.32
CA GLU A 195 9.91 22.81 14.25
C GLU A 195 11.23 22.26 13.69
N VAL A 196 11.24 21.05 13.14
CA VAL A 196 12.46 20.47 12.54
C VAL A 196 12.91 21.29 11.34
N LEU A 197 12.01 21.60 10.42
CA LEU A 197 12.34 22.35 9.21
C LEU A 197 12.83 23.77 9.54
N ARG A 198 12.37 24.39 10.63
CA ARG A 198 12.87 25.69 11.11
C ARG A 198 14.23 25.61 11.80
N THR A 199 14.44 24.58 12.63
CA THR A 199 15.56 24.57 13.58
C THR A 199 16.79 23.83 13.10
N VAL A 200 16.66 22.97 12.08
CA VAL A 200 17.78 22.20 11.51
C VAL A 200 18.17 22.79 10.16
N PRO A 201 19.26 23.57 10.06
CA PRO A 201 19.59 24.30 8.84
C PRO A 201 20.04 23.40 7.69
N ASP A 202 20.74 22.29 7.97
CA ASP A 202 21.20 21.39 6.92
C ASP A 202 20.04 20.48 6.45
N PRO A 203 19.70 20.46 5.14
CA PRO A 203 18.54 19.72 4.64
C PRO A 203 18.73 18.20 4.77
N ARG A 204 19.96 17.69 4.75
CA ARG A 204 20.24 16.25 4.94
C ARG A 204 20.02 15.86 6.40
N GLU A 205 20.51 16.65 7.35
CA GLU A 205 20.26 16.43 8.78
C GLU A 205 18.78 16.54 9.12
N ALA A 206 18.06 17.50 8.52
CA ALA A 206 16.62 17.66 8.68
C ALA A 206 15.86 16.44 8.16
N ALA A 207 16.15 15.99 6.94
CA ALA A 207 15.54 14.80 6.33
C ALA A 207 15.74 13.56 7.20
N GLN A 208 16.99 13.31 7.63
CA GLN A 208 17.31 12.18 8.50
C GLN A 208 16.64 12.27 9.88
N ARG A 209 16.46 13.49 10.41
CA ARG A 209 15.78 13.71 11.68
C ARG A 209 14.29 13.40 11.59
N LEU A 210 13.62 13.82 10.52
CA LEU A 210 12.21 13.53 10.29
C LEU A 210 11.96 12.02 10.19
N VAL A 211 12.75 11.31 9.40
CA VAL A 211 12.67 9.83 9.28
C VAL A 211 12.92 9.15 10.63
N ARG A 212 13.91 9.59 11.40
CA ARG A 212 14.13 9.05 12.76
C ARG A 212 12.94 9.29 13.69
N MET A 213 12.34 10.47 13.64
CA MET A 213 11.17 10.79 14.46
C MET A 213 9.98 9.90 14.11
N ALA A 214 9.74 9.64 12.82
CA ALA A 214 8.69 8.70 12.39
C ALA A 214 8.94 7.28 12.94
N ASN A 215 10.18 6.80 12.87
CA ASN A 215 10.57 5.51 13.44
C ASN A 215 10.45 5.47 14.97
N GLU A 216 10.84 6.53 15.67
CA GLU A 216 10.70 6.64 17.13
C GLU A 216 9.24 6.68 17.59
N ALA A 217 8.33 7.21 16.76
CA ALA A 217 6.90 7.26 17.00
C ALA A 217 6.17 5.92 16.70
N GLY A 218 6.83 5.00 16.01
CA GLY A 218 6.33 3.64 15.77
C GLY A 218 6.85 2.99 14.51
N GLY A 219 7.19 3.79 13.48
CA GLY A 219 7.71 3.29 12.20
C GLY A 219 6.81 2.23 11.57
N VAL A 220 5.49 2.48 11.55
CA VAL A 220 4.52 1.48 11.06
C VAL A 220 4.52 1.36 9.54
N ASP A 221 5.09 2.34 8.85
CA ASP A 221 5.17 2.42 7.40
C ASP A 221 6.57 2.81 6.91
N ASN A 222 6.78 2.65 5.60
CA ASN A 222 7.89 3.25 4.89
C ASN A 222 7.83 4.77 5.03
N THR A 223 8.96 5.42 5.24
CA THR A 223 9.01 6.87 5.40
C THR A 223 10.05 7.46 4.48
N THR A 224 9.60 8.31 3.56
CA THR A 224 10.47 8.98 2.60
C THR A 224 10.23 10.48 2.59
N VAL A 225 11.32 11.24 2.59
CA VAL A 225 11.30 12.71 2.58
C VAL A 225 12.32 13.26 1.59
N VAL A 226 11.95 14.33 0.89
CA VAL A 226 12.84 15.13 0.03
C VAL A 226 12.70 16.59 0.43
N ILE A 227 13.80 17.23 0.78
CA ILE A 227 13.85 18.64 1.19
C ILE A 227 14.63 19.44 0.15
N LEU A 228 14.08 20.59 -0.25
CA LEU A 228 14.69 21.54 -1.17
C LEU A 228 14.83 22.90 -0.47
N ASP A 229 16.06 23.41 -0.37
CA ASP A 229 16.37 24.74 0.11
C ASP A 229 16.62 25.69 -1.06
N PHE A 230 15.94 26.83 -1.05
CA PHE A 230 16.09 27.88 -2.07
C PHE A 230 16.99 29.00 -1.56
N SER A 231 18.01 29.36 -2.33
CA SER A 231 18.98 30.40 -1.99
C SER A 231 19.34 31.27 -3.19
N ASP A 232 19.82 32.48 -2.93
CA ASP A 232 20.31 33.38 -3.97
C ASP A 232 21.56 32.80 -4.67
N ASP A 233 21.63 32.98 -5.99
CA ASP A 233 22.77 32.54 -6.81
C ASP A 233 24.07 33.28 -6.43
N ASP A 234 23.95 34.49 -5.86
CA ASP A 234 25.06 35.42 -5.57
C ASP A 234 25.77 35.18 -4.23
N ALA A 235 25.37 34.19 -3.43
CA ALA A 235 26.01 33.91 -2.14
C ALA A 235 27.44 33.32 -2.26
N ALA A 236 27.90 33.01 -3.48
CA ALA A 236 29.27 32.57 -3.77
C ALA A 236 30.12 33.71 -4.38
N GLY A 237 30.31 34.79 -3.62
CA GLY A 237 30.99 36.00 -4.09
C GLY A 237 31.73 36.80 -3.02
N ARG A 238 32.18 36.20 -1.92
CA ARG A 238 33.19 36.80 -1.02
C ARG A 238 34.13 35.76 -0.43
N PRO A 239 35.42 35.76 -0.78
CA PRO A 239 36.45 35.19 0.06
C PRO A 239 36.91 36.28 1.03
N ASP A 240 36.22 36.44 2.17
CA ASP A 240 36.80 37.18 3.30
C ASP A 240 37.48 36.20 4.23
N GLY A 241 38.81 36.29 4.23
CA GLY A 241 39.68 35.48 5.03
C GLY A 241 39.72 35.89 6.51
N GLN A 242 40.23 34.92 7.28
CA GLN A 242 40.92 35.06 8.55
C GLN A 242 40.09 35.36 9.80
N ALA A 243 39.79 34.28 10.52
CA ALA A 243 40.37 34.10 11.84
C ALA A 243 40.56 32.60 12.17
N THR A 244 41.79 32.11 12.05
CA THR A 244 42.27 30.97 12.84
C THR A 244 42.76 31.55 14.18
N PRO A 245 42.38 30.98 15.31
CA PRO A 245 43.28 30.05 16.01
C PRO A 245 42.46 28.83 16.49
N SER A 246 42.96 27.64 16.77
CA SER A 246 44.28 27.02 16.79
C SER A 246 44.00 25.53 17.02
N ARG A 247 44.81 24.65 16.43
CA ARG A 247 44.81 23.21 16.73
C ARG A 247 45.06 22.97 18.22
N GLU A 248 44.16 22.25 18.89
CA GLU A 248 44.51 21.42 20.05
C GLU A 248 43.72 20.09 20.03
N ALA A 249 44.50 19.02 19.86
CA ALA A 249 44.36 17.63 20.32
C ALA A 249 43.00 16.91 20.34
N ILE A 250 42.94 15.83 19.56
CA ILE A 250 42.09 14.65 19.74
C ILE A 250 42.54 13.88 21.00
N ALA A 251 41.63 13.55 21.92
CA ALA A 251 41.67 12.36 22.81
C ALA A 251 40.29 12.13 23.50
N PRO A 252 39.97 10.92 24.01
CA PRO A 252 38.80 10.15 23.57
C PRO A 252 37.52 10.29 24.44
N ALA A 253 36.47 9.71 23.86
CA ALA A 253 35.16 9.43 24.43
C ALA A 253 35.15 9.17 25.95
N ARG A 254 34.31 9.93 26.66
CA ARG A 254 33.80 9.56 27.97
C ARG A 254 32.32 9.22 27.86
N VAL A 255 32.03 7.95 28.06
CA VAL A 255 30.70 7.39 28.28
C VAL A 255 30.06 8.11 29.47
N GLY A 256 29.08 8.98 29.18
CA GLY A 256 28.16 9.52 30.16
C GLY A 256 27.09 8.48 30.48
N ARG A 257 27.01 8.08 31.75
CA ARG A 257 25.95 7.20 32.29
C ARG A 257 24.54 7.80 32.04
N PRO A 258 23.51 6.94 31.90
CA PRO A 258 22.19 7.35 31.45
C PRO A 258 21.50 8.27 32.46
N ALA A 259 20.89 9.34 31.96
CA ALA A 259 19.95 10.15 32.71
C ALA A 259 18.72 9.29 33.06
N ARG A 260 18.33 9.34 34.33
CA ARG A 260 17.22 8.59 34.92
C ARG A 260 15.94 8.73 34.10
N SER A 261 15.34 7.58 33.78
CA SER A 261 13.99 7.46 33.26
C SER A 261 12.99 8.17 34.17
N ARG A 262 12.32 9.19 33.63
CA ARG A 262 11.03 9.61 34.15
C ARG A 262 10.03 8.54 33.76
N ARG A 263 9.62 7.73 34.75
CA ARG A 263 8.48 6.82 34.61
C ARG A 263 7.23 7.63 34.28
N LEU A 264 6.73 7.51 33.06
CA LEU A 264 5.36 7.89 32.71
C LEU A 264 4.39 6.82 33.27
N PRO A 265 3.17 7.19 33.67
CA PRO A 265 2.35 6.37 34.57
C PRO A 265 1.81 5.13 33.84
N THR A 266 1.98 3.97 34.48
CA THR A 266 1.58 2.61 34.05
C THR A 266 0.08 2.40 33.78
N ARG A 267 -0.72 3.48 33.80
CA ARG A 267 -2.15 3.46 33.46
C ARG A 267 -2.44 3.59 31.97
N ARG A 268 -1.52 4.17 31.16
CA ARG A 268 -1.71 4.29 29.70
C ARG A 268 -1.35 3.00 28.94
N LEU A 269 -0.38 2.22 29.41
CA LEU A 269 0.01 0.95 28.81
C LEU A 269 -1.11 -0.10 28.87
N LEU A 270 -1.82 -0.18 30.00
CA LEU A 270 -2.98 -1.09 30.16
C LEU A 270 -4.15 -0.71 29.25
N LEU A 271 -4.28 0.58 28.93
CA LEU A 271 -5.32 1.09 28.04
C LEU A 271 -5.03 0.71 26.58
N TRP A 272 -3.77 0.84 26.14
CA TRP A 272 -3.33 0.36 24.82
C TRP A 272 -3.42 -1.15 24.65
N VAL A 273 -3.06 -1.92 25.69
CA VAL A 273 -3.24 -3.39 25.68
C VAL A 273 -4.73 -3.75 25.57
N GLY A 274 -5.61 -3.04 26.27
CA GLY A 274 -7.06 -3.24 26.15
C GLY A 274 -7.60 -2.96 24.76
N ILE A 275 -7.13 -1.91 24.10
CA ILE A 275 -7.51 -1.56 22.72
C ILE A 275 -7.02 -2.63 21.73
N ILE A 276 -5.77 -3.09 21.85
CA ILE A 276 -5.23 -4.15 20.99
C ILE A 276 -6.05 -5.44 21.14
N VAL A 277 -6.37 -5.84 22.37
CA VAL A 277 -7.22 -7.01 22.62
C VAL A 277 -8.61 -6.82 22.01
N ALA A 278 -9.22 -5.64 22.13
CA ALA A 278 -10.52 -5.36 21.53
C ALA A 278 -10.48 -5.45 20.00
N VAL A 279 -9.45 -4.89 19.34
CA VAL A 279 -9.26 -4.97 17.89
C VAL A 279 -9.08 -6.42 17.44
N VAL A 280 -8.28 -7.22 18.16
CA VAL A 280 -8.10 -8.64 17.86
C VAL A 280 -9.41 -9.41 18.02
N VAL A 281 -10.21 -9.12 19.05
CA VAL A 281 -11.53 -9.75 19.23
C VAL A 281 -12.48 -9.36 18.09
N VAL A 282 -12.52 -8.08 17.70
CA VAL A 282 -13.35 -7.62 16.57
C VAL A 282 -12.90 -8.28 15.27
N ALA A 283 -11.61 -8.38 15.01
CA ALA A 283 -11.07 -9.07 13.84
C ALA A 283 -11.41 -10.57 13.84
N LEU A 284 -11.29 -11.25 14.99
CA LEU A 284 -11.68 -12.66 15.12
C LEU A 284 -13.19 -12.87 14.97
N VAL A 285 -14.02 -11.96 15.47
CA VAL A 285 -15.47 -11.99 15.27
C VAL A 285 -15.81 -11.73 13.81
N GLY A 286 -15.19 -10.74 13.17
CA GLY A 286 -15.36 -10.44 11.75
C GLY A 286 -14.95 -11.60 10.86
N LEU A 287 -13.79 -12.22 11.14
CA LEU A 287 -13.33 -13.43 10.46
C LEU A 287 -14.32 -14.58 10.65
N ARG A 288 -14.85 -14.77 11.86
CA ARG A 288 -15.85 -15.80 12.13
C ARG A 288 -17.16 -15.56 11.37
N LEU A 289 -17.64 -14.32 11.35
CA LEU A 289 -18.84 -13.93 10.58
C LEU A 289 -18.63 -14.12 9.07
N TYR A 290 -17.43 -13.81 8.56
CA TYR A 290 -17.06 -14.05 7.17
C TYR A 290 -17.04 -15.54 6.83
N LEU A 291 -16.36 -16.37 7.63
CA LEU A 291 -16.34 -17.82 7.44
C LEU A 291 -17.75 -18.44 7.53
N ASP A 292 -18.58 -17.94 8.44
CA ASP A 292 -19.97 -18.39 8.61
C ASP A 292 -20.89 -17.96 7.43
N SER A 293 -20.44 -17.07 6.54
CA SER A 293 -21.20 -16.65 5.36
C SER A 293 -20.98 -17.53 4.12
N GLN A 294 -19.90 -18.32 4.10
CA GLN A 294 -19.52 -19.08 2.91
C GLN A 294 -20.16 -20.46 2.88
N TRP A 295 -20.66 -20.87 1.71
CA TRP A 295 -21.23 -22.19 1.46
C TRP A 295 -20.50 -22.86 0.31
N TYR A 296 -20.34 -24.18 0.36
CA TYR A 296 -19.85 -24.93 -0.79
C TYR A 296 -20.40 -26.36 -0.80
N VAL A 297 -20.34 -27.00 -1.96
CA VAL A 297 -20.68 -28.42 -2.16
C VAL A 297 -19.39 -29.18 -2.39
N GLY A 298 -19.16 -30.26 -1.64
CA GLY A 298 -17.95 -31.06 -1.74
C GLY A 298 -18.19 -32.52 -1.38
N VAL A 299 -17.12 -33.24 -1.05
CA VAL A 299 -17.18 -34.66 -0.71
C VAL A 299 -17.00 -34.88 0.79
N SER A 300 -17.91 -35.62 1.41
CA SER A 300 -17.80 -36.10 2.80
C SER A 300 -18.16 -37.58 2.86
N ASP A 301 -17.31 -38.40 3.48
CA ASP A 301 -17.53 -39.85 3.63
C ASP A 301 -17.95 -40.57 2.34
N GLY A 302 -17.36 -40.19 1.20
CA GLY A 302 -17.62 -40.77 -0.12
C GLY A 302 -18.94 -40.33 -0.77
N HIS A 303 -19.63 -39.36 -0.19
CA HIS A 303 -20.89 -38.81 -0.67
C HIS A 303 -20.79 -37.30 -0.91
N VAL A 304 -21.66 -36.78 -1.77
CA VAL A 304 -21.81 -35.34 -1.97
C VAL A 304 -22.41 -34.72 -0.71
N ALA A 305 -21.84 -33.62 -0.23
CA ALA A 305 -22.25 -32.94 0.99
C ALA A 305 -22.23 -31.42 0.80
N ILE A 306 -23.09 -30.73 1.57
CA ILE A 306 -23.08 -29.28 1.67
C ILE A 306 -22.32 -28.90 2.93
N PHE A 307 -21.35 -28.03 2.76
CA PHE A 307 -20.51 -27.51 3.82
C PHE A 307 -20.76 -26.01 4.03
N ARG A 308 -20.49 -25.56 5.24
CA ARG A 308 -20.45 -24.15 5.61
C ARG A 308 -19.07 -23.81 6.12
N GLY A 309 -18.43 -22.83 5.48
CA GLY A 309 -17.02 -22.50 5.65
C GLY A 309 -16.26 -22.47 4.33
N ILE A 310 -14.93 -22.54 4.39
CA ILE A 310 -14.04 -22.57 3.23
C ILE A 310 -13.37 -23.95 3.09
N PRO A 311 -13.21 -24.47 1.84
CA PRO A 311 -12.56 -25.75 1.56
C PRO A 311 -11.03 -25.62 1.70
N THR A 312 -10.54 -25.26 2.88
CA THR A 312 -9.10 -25.13 3.17
C THR A 312 -8.82 -25.44 4.64
N GLU A 313 -7.75 -26.19 4.90
CA GLU A 313 -7.23 -26.46 6.24
C GLU A 313 -6.23 -25.36 6.63
N VAL A 314 -6.43 -24.75 7.80
CA VAL A 314 -5.51 -23.72 8.32
C VAL A 314 -4.98 -24.18 9.67
N ALA A 315 -3.67 -24.39 9.75
CA ALA A 315 -2.97 -24.77 10.98
C ALA A 315 -3.52 -26.04 11.68
N GLY A 316 -4.01 -27.03 10.93
CA GLY A 316 -4.52 -28.29 11.49
C GLY A 316 -6.00 -28.26 11.90
N PHE A 317 -6.73 -27.19 11.58
CA PHE A 317 -8.14 -27.05 11.91
C PHE A 317 -8.99 -26.93 10.64
N ASP A 318 -10.05 -27.74 10.59
CA ASP A 318 -11.10 -27.62 9.58
C ASP A 318 -11.90 -26.34 9.85
N LEU A 319 -11.84 -25.40 8.91
CA LEU A 319 -12.63 -24.17 8.92
C LEU A 319 -13.98 -24.35 8.23
N HIS A 320 -14.46 -25.58 8.17
CA HIS A 320 -15.72 -25.97 7.58
C HIS A 320 -16.40 -27.05 8.42
N HIS A 321 -17.72 -27.16 8.30
CA HIS A 321 -18.47 -28.28 8.86
C HIS A 321 -19.56 -28.70 7.88
N VAL A 322 -19.88 -29.99 7.90
CA VAL A 322 -20.96 -30.55 7.08
C VAL A 322 -22.29 -30.08 7.65
N VAL A 323 -23.10 -29.44 6.80
CA VAL A 323 -24.46 -29.00 7.13
C VAL A 323 -25.50 -29.99 6.62
N VAL A 324 -25.24 -30.60 5.46
CA VAL A 324 -26.14 -31.61 4.85
C VAL A 324 -25.29 -32.72 4.24
N GLU A 325 -25.50 -33.94 4.71
CA GLU A 325 -25.01 -35.15 4.03
C GLU A 325 -26.08 -35.66 3.07
N THR A 326 -25.67 -36.10 1.89
CA THR A 326 -26.56 -36.71 0.90
C THR A 326 -26.21 -38.17 0.70
N THR A 327 -27.08 -38.92 0.01
CA THR A 327 -26.80 -40.30 -0.41
C THR A 327 -26.22 -40.39 -1.82
N ILE A 328 -25.85 -39.26 -2.43
CA ILE A 328 -25.31 -39.21 -3.79
C ILE A 328 -23.84 -39.62 -3.71
N SER A 329 -23.45 -40.65 -4.47
CA SER A 329 -22.07 -41.13 -4.51
C SER A 329 -21.15 -40.10 -5.18
N ALA A 330 -20.07 -39.71 -4.48
CA ALA A 330 -19.08 -38.77 -4.99
C ALA A 330 -18.35 -39.32 -6.23
N GLU A 331 -17.94 -40.59 -6.20
CA GLU A 331 -17.29 -41.27 -7.33
C GLU A 331 -18.13 -41.20 -8.62
N LYS A 332 -19.45 -41.35 -8.49
CA LYS A 332 -20.36 -41.22 -9.64
C LYS A 332 -20.48 -39.78 -10.12
N ALA A 333 -20.54 -38.81 -9.20
CA ALA A 333 -20.59 -37.40 -9.55
C ALA A 333 -19.29 -36.97 -10.27
N GLU A 334 -18.13 -37.30 -9.73
CA GLU A 334 -16.80 -36.98 -10.30
C GLU A 334 -16.54 -37.65 -11.65
N SER A 335 -17.22 -38.78 -11.95
CA SER A 335 -17.13 -39.42 -13.27
C SER A 335 -17.74 -38.58 -14.41
N LEU A 336 -18.57 -37.60 -14.06
CA LEU A 336 -19.06 -36.59 -15.00
C LEU A 336 -18.02 -35.48 -15.12
N ALA A 337 -17.57 -35.18 -16.34
CA ALA A 337 -16.54 -34.17 -16.60
C ALA A 337 -16.86 -32.78 -16.01
N VAL A 338 -18.13 -32.47 -15.77
CA VAL A 338 -18.59 -31.21 -15.17
C VAL A 338 -18.26 -31.12 -13.67
N TYR A 339 -18.14 -32.26 -12.98
CA TYR A 339 -17.91 -32.34 -11.54
C TYR A 339 -16.60 -33.06 -11.19
N GLY A 340 -15.66 -33.15 -12.13
CA GLY A 340 -14.37 -33.83 -11.91
C GLY A 340 -13.56 -33.24 -10.75
N ASP A 341 -13.77 -31.97 -10.44
CA ASP A 341 -13.10 -31.24 -9.35
C ASP A 341 -13.99 -31.09 -8.11
N LEU A 342 -15.02 -31.94 -7.94
CA LEU A 342 -15.93 -31.86 -6.79
C LEU A 342 -15.21 -32.00 -5.44
N GLY A 343 -14.10 -32.73 -5.41
CA GLY A 343 -13.22 -32.83 -4.25
C GLY A 343 -12.60 -31.50 -3.80
N ASP A 344 -12.41 -30.54 -4.72
CA ASP A 344 -11.85 -29.22 -4.41
C ASP A 344 -12.91 -28.23 -3.88
N GLY A 345 -14.19 -28.61 -3.97
CA GLY A 345 -15.32 -27.84 -3.48
C GLY A 345 -15.88 -26.83 -4.49
N ILE A 346 -17.19 -26.86 -4.70
CA ILE A 346 -17.92 -25.93 -5.57
C ILE A 346 -18.57 -24.86 -4.69
N THR A 347 -18.11 -23.61 -4.77
CA THR A 347 -18.61 -22.51 -3.95
C THR A 347 -20.06 -22.11 -4.30
N ALA A 348 -20.79 -21.68 -3.28
CA ALA A 348 -22.16 -21.22 -3.36
C ALA A 348 -22.35 -19.96 -2.50
N GLU A 349 -23.11 -19.00 -3.02
CA GLU A 349 -23.37 -17.73 -2.33
C GLU A 349 -24.27 -17.91 -1.09
N ASP A 350 -25.12 -18.93 -1.11
CA ASP A 350 -26.01 -19.27 -0.01
C ASP A 350 -26.39 -20.77 0.00
N ARG A 351 -27.15 -21.16 1.02
CA ARG A 351 -27.65 -22.53 1.21
C ARG A 351 -28.60 -22.97 0.10
N GLU A 352 -29.41 -22.08 -0.44
CA GLU A 352 -30.39 -22.43 -1.48
C GLU A 352 -29.66 -22.78 -2.78
N ARG A 353 -28.65 -21.99 -3.13
CA ARG A 353 -27.77 -22.24 -4.27
C ARG A 353 -26.98 -23.53 -4.10
N ALA A 354 -26.43 -23.79 -2.91
CA ALA A 354 -25.76 -25.05 -2.62
C ALA A 354 -26.70 -26.25 -2.77
N SER A 355 -27.94 -26.13 -2.31
CA SER A 355 -28.97 -27.17 -2.47
C SER A 355 -29.34 -27.39 -3.94
N ALA A 356 -29.42 -26.33 -4.74
CA ALA A 356 -29.68 -26.42 -6.18
C ALA A 356 -28.54 -27.12 -6.94
N ILE A 357 -27.28 -26.87 -6.55
CA ILE A 357 -26.12 -27.58 -7.11
C ILE A 357 -26.19 -29.08 -6.79
N VAL A 358 -26.51 -29.44 -5.54
CA VAL A 358 -26.68 -30.83 -5.14
C VAL A 358 -27.80 -31.53 -5.92
N GLU A 359 -28.96 -30.89 -6.09
CA GLU A 359 -30.06 -31.46 -6.88
C GLU A 359 -29.69 -31.60 -8.37
N GLN A 360 -28.92 -30.66 -8.92
CA GLN A 360 -28.42 -30.79 -10.29
C GLN A 360 -27.48 -31.99 -10.44
N ILE A 361 -26.53 -32.16 -9.52
CA ILE A 361 -25.63 -33.32 -9.49
C ILE A 361 -26.44 -34.62 -9.40
N ARG A 362 -27.49 -34.65 -8.56
CA ARG A 362 -28.36 -35.81 -8.43
C ARG A 362 -29.02 -36.17 -9.76
N LEU A 363 -29.63 -35.20 -10.43
CA LEU A 363 -30.31 -35.40 -11.72
C LEU A 363 -29.35 -35.88 -12.80
N ASP A 364 -28.14 -35.31 -12.86
CA ASP A 364 -27.14 -35.69 -13.85
C ASP A 364 -26.62 -37.12 -13.63
N VAL A 365 -26.40 -37.51 -12.37
CA VAL A 365 -26.03 -38.88 -12.00
C VAL A 365 -27.15 -39.88 -12.30
N GLU A 366 -28.41 -39.50 -12.07
CA GLU A 366 -29.58 -40.33 -12.42
C GLU A 366 -29.71 -40.50 -13.95
N GLN A 367 -29.51 -39.44 -14.74
CA GLN A 367 -29.54 -39.50 -16.20
C GLN A 367 -28.44 -40.39 -16.77
N MET A 368 -27.22 -40.31 -16.23
CA MET A 368 -26.10 -41.16 -16.63
C MET A 368 -26.41 -42.65 -16.44
N GLN A 369 -27.17 -43.00 -15.39
CA GLN A 369 -27.57 -44.39 -15.11
C GLN A 369 -28.66 -44.92 -16.04
N GLN A 370 -29.41 -44.05 -16.71
CA GLN A 370 -30.48 -44.43 -17.64
C GLN A 370 -29.99 -44.65 -19.08
N ILE A 371 -28.74 -44.34 -19.39
CA ILE A 371 -28.15 -44.59 -20.72
C ILE A 371 -27.84 -46.10 -20.86
N PRO A 372 -28.48 -46.84 -21.78
CA PRO A 372 -28.24 -48.28 -21.92
C PRO A 372 -26.82 -48.57 -22.42
N LYS A 373 -26.12 -49.47 -21.74
CA LYS A 373 -24.79 -49.95 -22.16
C LYS A 373 -24.88 -50.60 -23.55
N PRO A 374 -23.98 -50.28 -24.51
CA PRO A 374 -23.95 -50.95 -25.80
C PRO A 374 -23.64 -52.45 -25.64
N ASN A 375 -24.41 -53.30 -26.33
CA ASN A 375 -24.27 -54.75 -26.35
C ASN A 375 -22.84 -55.19 -26.66
N GLN A 376 -22.25 -56.01 -25.78
CA GLN A 376 -21.04 -56.76 -26.11
C GLN A 376 -21.38 -57.85 -27.15
N PRO A 377 -20.63 -57.97 -28.27
CA PRO A 377 -20.84 -59.05 -29.22
C PRO A 377 -20.39 -60.39 -28.59
N ASN A 378 -21.31 -61.36 -28.62
CA ASN A 378 -21.11 -62.75 -28.17
C ASN A 378 -19.86 -63.38 -28.78
N SER A 379 -19.01 -63.95 -27.92
CA SER A 379 -17.97 -64.90 -28.29
C SER A 379 -18.61 -66.21 -28.77
N THR A 380 -18.76 -66.39 -30.09
CA THR A 380 -19.00 -67.72 -30.66
C THR A 380 -17.69 -68.50 -30.68
N SER A 381 -17.59 -69.43 -29.74
CA SER A 381 -16.77 -70.63 -29.81
C SER A 381 -17.17 -71.48 -31.02
N THR A 382 -16.22 -71.79 -31.90
CA THR A 382 -16.28 -73.01 -32.72
C THR A 382 -14.91 -73.68 -32.71
N SER A 383 -14.86 -74.76 -31.94
CA SER A 383 -13.79 -75.76 -31.87
C SER A 383 -14.03 -76.85 -32.92
N GLY A 384 -13.09 -76.99 -33.86
CA GLY A 384 -12.61 -78.21 -34.56
C GLY A 384 -13.60 -79.22 -35.18
N PRO A 385 -13.10 -80.28 -35.84
CA PRO A 385 -11.71 -80.64 -36.15
C PRO A 385 -11.29 -80.43 -37.62
#